data_AF-Q5J1L4-F1
#
_entry.id   AF-Q5J1L4-F1
#
_cell.length_a   1.000
_cell.length_b   1.000
_cell.length_c   1.000
_cell.angle_alpha   90.00
_cell.angle_beta   90.00
_cell.angle_gamma   90.00
#
_symmetry.space_group_name_H-M   'P 1'
#
loop_
_entity.id
_entity.type
_entity.pdbx_description
1 polymer ?
#
loop_
_entity_poly.entity_id
_entity_poly.type
_entity_poly.pdbx_seq_one_letter_code
_entity_poly.pdbx_strand_id
1 'polypeptide(L)'
;MDNYRKFSEIVYGVEKETTNSGNVIKYKGAKYLVIDTIDTDKDTLGYEHELRSNSMQAMTVAEIKDEYKSYKDSKLKEIKGYPQSVINQNLTIVYAGTKSWQDWKTNFREIGFNDKHQAGAFQSALTYASQIERQYSPEAGYTINTTGHSLGGAEAIYVAVLKGYNAITYGAAGSGLTDEQIKNYKGQIINFYDTSDAVTSSFVTGGQGKIPFYSFGVDNYSGVIVGWVKKTFGHDLDMFEIDDAGNYIDKFGDIAVYSDGHGGVAIEQTILAQQILENKNRIRGLETYDGTNPETLAEINRLKKENKWLQEQLKQFNQLNELRVSLTASGGGLSSNERIYLEDSQALAVVKVAASQFDVAMEECLHIYKKVMQELQEDWENGLQLIQRHTPELSYAEMREAMDQVQCTKQTMVDQDLEYFQKKFSKINRIRTSFVQLTQQITAKINELVQRDQELANQLKGALT
;
A
#
# COMPACT_ATOMS: atom_id res chain seq x y z
N MET A 1 2.02 -12.70 -6.71
CA MET A 1 2.27 -11.81 -5.57
C MET A 1 2.91 -12.55 -4.40
N ASP A 2 2.31 -13.66 -3.96
CA ASP A 2 2.69 -14.38 -2.74
C ASP A 2 4.14 -14.94 -2.70
N ASN A 3 4.82 -15.00 -3.85
CA ASN A 3 6.23 -15.38 -3.92
C ASN A 3 7.12 -14.44 -3.09
N TYR A 4 6.84 -13.14 -3.07
CA TYR A 4 7.59 -12.15 -2.28
C TYR A 4 7.49 -12.43 -0.77
N ARG A 5 6.32 -12.85 -0.30
CA ARG A 5 6.12 -13.28 1.10
C ARG A 5 6.96 -14.52 1.38
N LYS A 6 6.91 -15.51 0.48
CA LYS A 6 7.69 -16.74 0.64
C LYS A 6 9.19 -16.49 0.63
N PHE A 7 9.67 -15.57 -0.21
CA PHE A 7 11.09 -15.17 -0.20
C PHE A 7 11.47 -14.47 1.10
N SER A 8 10.62 -13.57 1.60
CA SER A 8 10.80 -12.87 2.87
C SER A 8 10.85 -13.83 4.08
N GLU A 9 10.27 -15.03 3.96
CA GLU A 9 10.41 -16.11 4.94
C GLU A 9 11.74 -16.88 4.78
N ILE A 10 12.12 -17.21 3.54
CA ILE A 10 13.29 -18.05 3.22
C ILE A 10 14.63 -17.35 3.51
N VAL A 11 14.69 -16.02 3.37
CA VAL A 11 15.93 -15.24 3.55
C VAL A 11 16.50 -15.40 4.97
N TYR A 12 15.66 -15.62 5.98
CA TYR A 12 16.11 -15.90 7.35
C TYR A 12 16.92 -17.18 7.50
N GLY A 13 16.93 -18.03 6.46
CA GLY A 13 17.76 -19.22 6.37
C GLY A 13 19.21 -18.94 6.01
N VAL A 14 19.55 -17.72 5.55
CA VAL A 14 20.93 -17.30 5.21
C VAL A 14 21.81 -17.29 6.48
N GLU A 15 21.33 -16.70 7.57
CA GLU A 15 21.98 -16.74 8.90
C GLU A 15 22.33 -18.17 9.34
N LYS A 16 21.45 -19.13 9.03
CA LYS A 16 21.59 -20.53 9.44
C LYS A 16 22.25 -21.40 8.38
N GLU A 17 22.70 -20.82 7.26
CA GLU A 17 23.28 -21.52 6.11
C GLU A 17 22.35 -22.62 5.54
N THR A 18 21.04 -22.48 5.77
CA THR A 18 19.99 -23.33 5.20
C THR A 18 19.50 -22.80 3.84
N THR A 19 19.84 -21.55 3.52
CA THR A 19 19.62 -20.91 2.23
C THR A 19 20.96 -20.40 1.72
N ASN A 20 21.43 -20.91 0.59
CA ASN A 20 22.72 -20.60 -0.01
C ASN A 20 22.59 -20.34 -1.51
N SER A 21 23.57 -19.64 -2.10
CA SER A 21 23.69 -19.53 -3.56
C SER A 21 23.66 -20.91 -4.24
N GLY A 22 22.90 -20.99 -5.33
CA GLY A 22 22.63 -22.22 -6.07
C GLY A 22 21.48 -23.08 -5.55
N ASN A 23 20.82 -22.71 -4.44
CA ASN A 23 19.59 -23.38 -4.02
C ASN A 23 18.42 -23.07 -4.96
N VAL A 24 17.51 -24.02 -5.14
CA VAL A 24 16.30 -23.87 -5.95
C VAL A 24 15.07 -23.85 -5.05
N ILE A 25 14.38 -22.71 -5.02
CA ILE A 25 13.12 -22.52 -4.32
C ILE A 25 11.98 -22.95 -5.25
N LYS A 26 11.13 -23.87 -4.79
CA LYS A 26 9.94 -24.31 -5.53
C LYS A 26 8.71 -23.71 -4.87
N TYR A 27 7.92 -22.96 -5.63
CA TYR A 27 6.72 -22.34 -5.09
C TYR A 27 5.64 -22.20 -6.17
N LYS A 28 4.41 -22.67 -5.87
CA LYS A 28 3.24 -22.62 -6.76
C LYS A 28 3.53 -22.98 -8.24
N GLY A 29 4.29 -24.06 -8.44
CA GLY A 29 4.63 -24.57 -9.79
C GLY A 29 5.79 -23.86 -10.48
N ALA A 30 6.29 -22.74 -9.94
CA ALA A 30 7.48 -22.05 -10.41
C ALA A 30 8.75 -22.51 -9.68
N LYS A 31 9.91 -22.30 -10.32
CA LYS A 31 11.24 -22.57 -9.77
C LYS A 31 12.06 -21.28 -9.79
N TYR A 32 12.61 -20.92 -8.64
CA TYR A 32 13.46 -19.75 -8.47
C TYR A 32 14.85 -20.19 -8.04
N LEU A 33 15.88 -19.65 -8.69
CA LEU A 33 17.26 -19.88 -8.34
C LEU A 33 17.70 -18.79 -7.35
N VAL A 34 18.28 -19.19 -6.22
CA VAL A 34 19.05 -18.30 -5.36
C VAL A 34 20.40 -18.07 -6.06
N ILE A 35 20.59 -16.87 -6.57
CA ILE A 35 21.77 -16.48 -7.34
C ILE A 35 22.93 -16.15 -6.40
N ASP A 36 22.62 -15.47 -5.31
CA ASP A 36 23.59 -14.92 -4.40
C ASP A 36 23.00 -14.78 -2.99
N THR A 37 23.85 -14.83 -1.96
CA THR A 37 23.48 -14.72 -0.55
C THR A 37 24.58 -13.98 0.19
N ILE A 38 24.20 -13.20 1.20
CA ILE A 38 25.15 -12.51 2.08
C ILE A 38 24.65 -12.46 3.52
N ASP A 39 25.55 -12.68 4.46
CA ASP A 39 25.40 -12.37 5.88
C ASP A 39 26.59 -11.53 6.33
N THR A 40 26.42 -10.24 6.61
CA THR A 40 27.54 -9.34 6.93
C THR A 40 28.26 -9.65 8.24
N ASP A 41 27.70 -10.55 9.05
CA ASP A 41 28.35 -11.06 10.26
C ASP A 41 29.32 -12.20 9.95
N LYS A 42 29.32 -12.71 8.71
CA LYS A 42 30.13 -13.84 8.24
C LYS A 42 30.89 -13.56 6.94
N ASP A 43 30.34 -12.70 6.09
CA ASP A 43 30.80 -12.39 4.75
C ASP A 43 31.29 -10.94 4.65
N THR A 44 32.36 -10.74 3.88
CA THR A 44 32.85 -9.40 3.54
C THR A 44 32.03 -8.78 2.41
N LEU A 45 31.73 -7.49 2.51
CA LEU A 45 30.92 -6.79 1.52
C LEU A 45 31.76 -5.88 0.62
N GLY A 46 31.88 -6.23 -0.66
CA GLY A 46 32.47 -5.38 -1.68
C GLY A 46 33.98 -5.56 -1.77
N TYR A 47 34.73 -4.49 -1.56
CA TYR A 47 36.20 -4.52 -1.51
C TYR A 47 36.73 -4.54 -0.08
N GLU A 48 35.85 -4.70 0.91
CA GLU A 48 36.21 -4.71 2.32
C GLU A 48 36.88 -6.05 2.70
N HIS A 49 37.83 -5.98 3.63
CA HIS A 49 38.56 -7.13 4.15
C HIS A 49 38.11 -7.55 5.56
N GLU A 50 37.22 -6.77 6.17
CA GLU A 50 36.68 -7.02 7.52
C GLU A 50 35.15 -7.15 7.45
N LEU A 51 34.60 -7.90 8.39
CA LEU A 51 33.16 -8.08 8.55
C LEU A 51 32.54 -6.83 9.16
N ARG A 52 31.39 -6.40 8.66
CA ARG A 52 30.70 -5.23 9.22
C ARG A 52 30.02 -5.52 10.55
N SER A 53 29.70 -6.78 10.83
CA SER A 53 29.06 -7.21 12.09
C SER A 53 27.78 -6.42 12.42
N ASN A 54 26.98 -6.08 11.39
CA ASN A 54 25.76 -5.26 11.50
C ASN A 54 24.48 -6.04 11.22
N SER A 55 24.60 -7.37 11.10
CA SER A 55 23.50 -8.32 10.94
C SER A 55 22.63 -8.13 9.70
N MET A 56 23.09 -7.41 8.68
CA MET A 56 22.42 -7.38 7.39
C MET A 56 22.54 -8.75 6.71
N GLN A 57 21.40 -9.31 6.35
CA GLN A 57 21.30 -10.59 5.67
C GLN A 57 20.43 -10.43 4.43
N ALA A 58 20.89 -10.96 3.31
CA ALA A 58 20.13 -10.88 2.07
C ALA A 58 20.34 -12.11 1.18
N MET A 59 19.40 -12.30 0.26
CA MET A 59 19.54 -13.21 -0.87
C MET A 59 19.02 -12.55 -2.14
N THR A 60 19.58 -12.92 -3.29
CA THR A 60 19.08 -12.50 -4.60
C THR A 60 18.51 -13.71 -5.33
N VAL A 61 17.29 -13.59 -5.82
CA VAL A 61 16.58 -14.68 -6.52
C VAL A 61 16.09 -14.25 -7.89
N ALA A 62 16.04 -15.19 -8.83
CA ALA A 62 15.36 -15.01 -10.11
C ALA A 62 14.65 -16.30 -10.54
N GLU A 63 13.57 -16.16 -11.30
CA GLU A 63 12.86 -17.31 -11.86
C GLU A 63 13.72 -18.03 -12.91
N ILE A 64 13.69 -19.35 -12.91
CA ILE A 64 14.33 -20.18 -13.93
C ILE A 64 13.49 -20.12 -15.21
N LYS A 65 14.13 -19.90 -16.37
CA LYS A 65 13.45 -19.85 -17.67
C LYS A 65 12.68 -21.15 -17.93
N ASP A 66 11.56 -21.05 -18.63
CA ASP A 66 10.65 -22.19 -18.88
C ASP A 66 11.36 -23.41 -19.48
N GLU A 67 12.29 -23.18 -20.43
CA GLU A 67 13.09 -24.23 -21.07
C GLU A 67 13.95 -25.05 -20.10
N TYR A 68 14.30 -24.50 -18.93
CA TYR A 68 15.10 -25.16 -17.90
C TYR A 68 14.28 -25.64 -16.69
N LYS A 69 12.97 -25.34 -16.60
CA LYS A 69 12.14 -25.71 -15.45
C LYS A 69 12.08 -27.23 -15.23
N SER A 70 12.23 -28.05 -16.27
CA SER A 70 12.25 -29.52 -16.14
C SER A 70 13.60 -30.09 -15.65
N TYR A 71 14.66 -29.28 -15.62
CA TYR A 71 16.01 -29.76 -15.32
C TYR A 71 16.18 -30.01 -13.82
N LYS A 72 17.05 -30.97 -13.48
CA LYS A 72 17.56 -31.16 -12.12
C LYS A 72 18.61 -30.11 -11.81
N ASP A 73 18.75 -29.75 -10.54
CA ASP A 73 19.65 -28.68 -10.08
C ASP A 73 21.11 -28.91 -10.49
N SER A 74 21.58 -30.17 -10.51
CA SER A 74 22.93 -30.52 -10.99
C SER A 74 23.13 -30.19 -12.48
N LYS A 75 22.10 -30.44 -13.31
CA LYS A 75 22.14 -30.19 -14.75
C LYS A 75 22.09 -28.69 -15.08
N LEU A 76 21.46 -27.87 -14.24
CA LEU A 76 21.45 -26.42 -14.40
C LEU A 76 22.89 -25.86 -14.33
N LYS A 77 23.70 -26.36 -13.40
CA LYS A 77 25.09 -25.91 -13.19
C LYS A 77 26.03 -26.26 -14.34
N GLU A 78 25.66 -27.23 -15.17
CA GLU A 78 26.43 -27.64 -16.36
C GLU A 78 26.15 -26.74 -17.58
N ILE A 79 25.11 -25.89 -17.53
CA ILE A 79 24.77 -25.00 -18.64
C ILE A 79 25.81 -23.88 -18.76
N LYS A 80 26.35 -23.72 -19.96
CA LYS A 80 27.32 -22.65 -20.26
C LYS A 80 26.70 -21.29 -19.92
N GLY A 81 27.42 -20.47 -19.17
CA GLY A 81 26.95 -19.15 -18.72
C GLY A 81 26.02 -19.19 -17.50
N TYR A 82 25.96 -20.31 -16.77
CA TYR A 82 25.30 -20.38 -15.48
C TYR A 82 25.94 -19.39 -14.47
N PRO A 83 25.15 -18.73 -13.60
CA PRO A 83 23.69 -18.80 -13.49
C PRO A 83 22.90 -17.93 -14.49
N GLN A 84 23.51 -16.93 -15.12
CA GLN A 84 22.85 -15.94 -15.99
C GLN A 84 22.05 -16.58 -17.13
N SER A 85 22.56 -17.65 -17.74
CA SER A 85 21.93 -18.26 -18.91
C SER A 85 20.60 -18.95 -18.62
N VAL A 86 20.37 -19.38 -17.38
CA VAL A 86 19.21 -20.20 -16.99
C VAL A 86 18.09 -19.42 -16.29
N ILE A 87 18.31 -18.15 -15.98
CA ILE A 87 17.35 -17.29 -15.26
C ILE A 87 16.67 -16.28 -16.16
N ASN A 88 15.45 -15.89 -15.81
CA ASN A 88 14.80 -14.71 -16.37
C ASN A 88 15.54 -13.44 -15.93
N GLN A 89 15.41 -12.37 -16.70
CA GLN A 89 16.06 -11.08 -16.41
C GLN A 89 15.32 -10.25 -15.34
N ASN A 90 14.45 -10.87 -14.55
CA ASN A 90 13.71 -10.22 -13.46
C ASN A 90 14.21 -10.76 -12.11
N LEU A 91 15.00 -9.96 -11.40
CA LEU A 91 15.63 -10.30 -10.13
C LEU A 91 14.84 -9.70 -8.97
N THR A 92 14.88 -10.38 -7.83
CA THR A 92 14.40 -9.87 -6.55
C THR A 92 15.50 -10.00 -5.51
N ILE A 93 15.92 -8.88 -4.93
CA ILE A 93 16.78 -8.84 -3.75
C ILE A 93 15.89 -8.88 -2.51
N VAL A 94 16.19 -9.79 -1.61
CA VAL A 94 15.38 -10.10 -0.45
C VAL A 94 16.22 -9.83 0.78
N TYR A 95 15.73 -8.98 1.67
CA TYR A 95 16.41 -8.63 2.93
C TYR A 95 15.71 -9.26 4.12
N ALA A 96 16.48 -9.84 5.04
CA ALA A 96 15.94 -10.38 6.28
C ALA A 96 15.69 -9.28 7.29
N GLY A 97 14.66 -9.46 8.13
CA GLY A 97 14.49 -8.63 9.31
C GLY A 97 15.35 -9.11 10.48
N THR A 98 15.15 -8.48 11.64
CA THR A 98 15.76 -8.94 12.90
C THR A 98 14.78 -9.82 13.66
N LYS A 99 15.22 -11.00 14.11
CA LYS A 99 14.35 -11.99 14.80
C LYS A 99 14.03 -11.64 16.26
N SER A 100 14.71 -10.66 16.87
CA SER A 100 14.60 -10.38 18.32
C SER A 100 14.09 -8.96 18.62
N TRP A 101 13.16 -8.87 19.58
CA TRP A 101 12.58 -7.60 20.06
C TRP A 101 13.58 -6.71 20.83
N GLN A 102 14.70 -7.27 21.30
CA GLN A 102 15.76 -6.51 21.96
C GLN A 102 16.69 -5.84 20.93
N ASP A 103 17.07 -6.58 19.88
CA ASP A 103 17.88 -6.05 18.78
C ASP A 103 17.09 -5.02 17.96
N TRP A 104 15.78 -5.23 17.82
CA TRP A 104 14.83 -4.24 17.31
C TRP A 104 15.05 -2.85 17.94
N LYS A 105 15.03 -2.74 19.28
CA LYS A 105 15.16 -1.42 19.95
C LYS A 105 16.49 -0.73 19.68
N THR A 106 17.54 -1.50 19.41
CA THR A 106 18.86 -0.98 19.05
C THR A 106 18.88 -0.52 17.59
N ASN A 107 18.37 -1.33 16.65
CA ASN A 107 18.31 -1.01 15.21
C ASN A 107 17.34 0.15 14.91
N PHE A 108 16.30 0.33 15.72
CA PHE A 108 15.41 1.50 15.63
C PHE A 108 16.08 2.83 15.95
N ARG A 109 17.26 2.84 16.60
CA ARG A 109 18.02 4.09 16.78
C ARG A 109 18.56 4.61 15.46
N GLU A 110 19.01 3.74 14.55
CA GLU A 110 19.46 4.14 13.20
C GLU A 110 18.31 4.78 12.40
N ILE A 111 17.09 4.25 12.55
CA ILE A 111 15.88 4.75 11.88
C ILE A 111 15.37 6.05 12.52
N GLY A 112 15.28 6.11 13.87
CA GLY A 112 14.61 7.18 14.61
C GLY A 112 15.45 8.43 14.88
N PHE A 113 16.78 8.33 14.86
CA PHE A 113 17.69 9.48 15.07
C PHE A 113 18.38 9.97 13.80
N ASN A 114 18.06 9.41 12.63
CA ASN A 114 18.73 9.71 11.36
C ASN A 114 20.25 9.42 11.41
N ASP A 115 20.69 8.58 12.35
CA ASP A 115 22.09 8.25 12.63
C ASP A 115 22.56 7.11 11.72
N LYS A 116 22.46 7.34 10.40
CA LYS A 116 22.87 6.36 9.40
C LYS A 116 24.40 6.30 9.35
N HIS A 117 24.96 5.27 9.98
CA HIS A 117 26.41 5.05 9.96
C HIS A 117 26.86 4.45 8.63
N GLN A 118 28.08 4.78 8.17
CA GLN A 118 28.65 4.24 6.93
C GLN A 118 28.79 2.70 6.94
N ALA A 119 28.85 2.09 8.13
CA ALA A 119 28.89 0.64 8.33
C ALA A 119 27.55 0.04 8.81
N GLY A 120 26.44 0.79 8.78
CA GLY A 120 25.13 0.31 9.22
C GLY A 120 24.45 -0.67 8.25
N ALA A 121 23.39 -1.32 8.70
CA ALA A 121 22.69 -2.36 7.94
C ALA A 121 22.07 -1.83 6.63
N PHE A 122 21.43 -0.65 6.67
CA PHE A 122 20.88 0.03 5.48
C PHE A 122 21.93 0.38 4.42
N GLN A 123 23.12 0.82 4.84
CA GLN A 123 24.21 1.11 3.91
C GLN A 123 24.78 -0.18 3.32
N SER A 124 24.79 -1.27 4.09
CA SER A 124 25.18 -2.59 3.62
C SER A 124 24.18 -3.14 2.61
N ALA A 125 22.88 -2.99 2.86
CA ALA A 125 21.83 -3.36 1.92
C ALA A 125 21.98 -2.62 0.56
N LEU A 126 22.29 -1.31 0.60
CA LEU A 126 22.53 -0.51 -0.60
C LEU A 126 23.81 -0.90 -1.35
N THR A 127 24.89 -1.20 -0.61
CA THR A 127 26.15 -1.69 -1.20
C THR A 127 25.94 -3.06 -1.85
N TYR A 128 25.23 -3.97 -1.19
CA TYR A 128 24.88 -5.27 -1.74
C TYR A 128 24.07 -5.14 -3.03
N ALA A 129 23.01 -4.32 -3.02
CA ALA A 129 22.23 -4.05 -4.23
C ALA A 129 23.08 -3.50 -5.39
N SER A 130 24.04 -2.63 -5.09
CA SER A 130 24.94 -2.07 -6.10
C SER A 130 25.91 -3.12 -6.68
N GLN A 131 26.24 -4.18 -5.94
CA GLN A 131 27.02 -5.30 -6.48
C GLN A 131 26.20 -6.16 -7.41
N ILE A 132 24.97 -6.50 -7.00
CA ILE A 132 24.03 -7.24 -7.84
C ILE A 132 23.77 -6.48 -9.13
N GLU A 133 23.50 -5.18 -9.08
CA GLU A 133 23.29 -4.36 -10.27
C GLU A 133 24.51 -4.30 -11.20
N ARG A 134 25.73 -4.24 -10.66
CA ARG A 134 26.95 -4.29 -11.49
C ARG A 134 27.08 -5.61 -12.26
N GLN A 135 26.60 -6.71 -11.68
CA GLN A 135 26.63 -8.03 -12.32
C GLN A 135 25.41 -8.28 -13.22
N TYR A 136 24.27 -7.67 -12.90
CA TYR A 136 22.96 -7.85 -13.54
C TYR A 136 22.36 -6.48 -13.87
N SER A 137 22.97 -5.77 -14.82
CA SER A 137 22.68 -4.35 -15.01
C SER A 137 21.40 -4.08 -15.82
N PRO A 138 20.70 -2.96 -15.56
CA PRO A 138 19.56 -2.53 -16.38
C PRO A 138 19.91 -2.33 -17.85
N GLU A 139 21.13 -1.90 -18.17
CA GLU A 139 21.61 -1.76 -19.56
C GLU A 139 21.70 -3.11 -20.28
N ALA A 140 21.91 -4.20 -19.53
CA ALA A 140 21.87 -5.56 -20.04
C ALA A 140 20.44 -6.15 -20.07
N GLY A 141 19.41 -5.35 -19.78
CA GLY A 141 18.00 -5.74 -19.81
C GLY A 141 17.47 -6.34 -18.50
N TYR A 142 18.23 -6.26 -17.40
CA TYR A 142 17.77 -6.76 -16.11
C TYR A 142 16.86 -5.76 -15.39
N THR A 143 15.77 -6.26 -14.81
CA THR A 143 14.96 -5.54 -13.84
C THR A 143 15.27 -6.05 -12.45
N ILE A 144 15.45 -5.14 -11.49
CA ILE A 144 15.73 -5.47 -10.09
C ILE A 144 14.58 -4.94 -9.24
N ASN A 145 14.06 -5.80 -8.37
CA ASN A 145 13.07 -5.46 -7.36
C ASN A 145 13.61 -5.81 -5.98
N THR A 146 13.00 -5.26 -4.93
CA THR A 146 13.34 -5.59 -3.56
C THR A 146 12.13 -6.10 -2.77
N THR A 147 12.39 -6.88 -1.73
CA THR A 147 11.37 -7.35 -0.80
C THR A 147 12.00 -7.65 0.56
N GLY A 148 11.16 -7.78 1.57
CA GLY A 148 11.58 -8.10 2.92
C GLY A 148 10.44 -7.99 3.92
N HIS A 149 10.69 -8.55 5.09
CA HIS A 149 9.80 -8.50 6.24
C HIS A 149 10.40 -7.61 7.33
N SER A 150 9.57 -6.85 8.06
CA SER A 150 10.02 -6.16 9.28
C SER A 150 11.16 -5.15 8.98
N LEU A 151 12.30 -5.23 9.66
CA LEU A 151 13.49 -4.42 9.32
C LEU A 151 13.98 -4.65 7.87
N GLY A 152 13.95 -5.88 7.38
CA GLY A 152 14.32 -6.17 5.99
C GLY A 152 13.36 -5.52 4.99
N GLY A 153 12.09 -5.32 5.38
CA GLY A 153 11.15 -4.50 4.61
C GLY A 153 11.58 -3.03 4.52
N ALA A 154 12.08 -2.47 5.62
CA ALA A 154 12.60 -1.10 5.65
C ALA A 154 13.85 -0.94 4.76
N GLU A 155 14.78 -1.90 4.83
CA GLU A 155 15.97 -1.96 3.97
C GLU A 155 15.59 -2.08 2.48
N ALA A 156 14.63 -2.95 2.16
CA ALA A 156 14.11 -3.12 0.81
C ALA A 156 13.55 -1.80 0.25
N ILE A 157 12.74 -1.07 1.04
CA ILE A 157 12.19 0.24 0.67
C ILE A 157 13.31 1.27 0.49
N TYR A 158 14.26 1.32 1.42
CA TYR A 158 15.39 2.25 1.37
C TYR A 158 16.20 2.07 0.09
N VAL A 159 16.55 0.83 -0.24
CA VAL A 159 17.28 0.49 -1.47
C VAL A 159 16.44 0.81 -2.70
N ALA A 160 15.16 0.44 -2.71
CA ALA A 160 14.28 0.70 -3.84
C ALA A 160 14.20 2.18 -4.19
N VAL A 161 14.03 3.05 -3.19
CA VAL A 161 13.97 4.49 -3.42
C VAL A 161 15.27 5.04 -3.98
N LEU A 162 16.41 4.66 -3.41
CA LEU A 162 17.72 5.21 -3.83
C LEU A 162 18.21 4.67 -5.17
N LYS A 163 17.78 3.47 -5.56
CA LYS A 163 18.19 2.81 -6.81
C LYS A 163 17.13 2.90 -7.92
N GLY A 164 15.92 3.36 -7.60
CA GLY A 164 14.81 3.40 -8.55
C GLY A 164 14.18 2.03 -8.83
N TYR A 165 14.36 1.05 -7.95
CA TYR A 165 13.73 -0.29 -8.06
C TYR A 165 12.29 -0.27 -7.57
N ASN A 166 11.52 -1.32 -7.85
CA ASN A 166 10.23 -1.54 -7.20
C ASN A 166 10.40 -2.35 -5.91
N ALA A 167 9.48 -2.21 -4.95
CA ALA A 167 9.45 -3.05 -3.75
C ALA A 167 8.06 -3.59 -3.42
N ILE A 168 8.01 -4.84 -2.96
CA ILE A 168 6.84 -5.40 -2.27
C ILE A 168 7.30 -5.89 -0.90
N THR A 169 6.80 -5.32 0.19
CA THR A 169 7.26 -5.61 1.56
C THR A 169 6.13 -6.02 2.49
N TYR A 170 6.50 -6.61 3.62
CA TYR A 170 5.55 -7.13 4.61
C TYR A 170 5.92 -6.62 6.00
N GLY A 171 4.97 -6.03 6.72
CA GLY A 171 5.19 -5.47 8.05
C GLY A 171 6.37 -4.51 8.09
N ALA A 172 6.64 -3.75 7.02
CA ALA A 172 7.89 -3.01 6.93
C ALA A 172 8.01 -1.95 8.03
N ALA A 173 9.18 -1.91 8.68
CA ALA A 173 9.54 -0.82 9.57
C ALA A 173 9.77 0.50 8.78
N GLY A 174 9.94 1.62 9.48
CA GLY A 174 10.27 2.90 8.85
C GLY A 174 11.62 2.86 8.13
N SER A 175 11.67 3.28 6.87
CA SER A 175 12.89 3.26 6.03
C SER A 175 13.89 4.38 6.33
N GLY A 176 13.52 5.35 7.18
CA GLY A 176 14.35 6.51 7.50
C GLY A 176 14.69 7.39 6.29
N LEU A 177 13.92 7.31 5.20
CA LEU A 177 14.12 8.16 4.01
C LEU A 177 13.64 9.59 4.26
N THR A 178 14.35 10.56 3.67
CA THR A 178 13.91 11.96 3.68
C THR A 178 12.84 12.21 2.63
N ASP A 179 12.02 13.25 2.83
CA ASP A 179 10.96 13.60 1.87
C ASP A 179 11.52 13.96 0.48
N GLU A 180 12.75 14.49 0.40
CA GLU A 180 13.43 14.79 -0.87
C GLU A 180 13.84 13.53 -1.63
N GLN A 181 14.37 12.52 -0.93
CA GLN A 181 14.69 11.21 -1.53
C GLN A 181 13.43 10.55 -2.09
N ILE A 182 12.33 10.64 -1.33
CA ILE A 182 11.02 10.12 -1.72
C ILE A 182 10.45 10.87 -2.93
N LYS A 183 10.53 12.20 -2.96
CA LYS A 183 9.96 13.03 -4.03
C LYS A 183 10.52 12.72 -5.43
N ASN A 184 11.78 12.29 -5.49
CA ASN A 184 12.46 11.97 -6.74
C ASN A 184 12.26 10.52 -7.20
N TYR A 185 11.68 9.67 -6.36
CA TYR A 185 11.40 8.28 -6.68
C TYR A 185 10.34 8.15 -7.78
N LYS A 186 10.55 7.21 -8.71
CA LYS A 186 9.66 6.94 -9.85
C LYS A 186 9.19 5.49 -9.95
N GLY A 187 9.72 4.60 -9.12
CA GLY A 187 9.27 3.21 -9.07
C GLY A 187 7.99 3.06 -8.25
N GLN A 188 7.64 1.81 -7.97
CA GLN A 188 6.48 1.44 -7.17
C GLN A 188 6.88 0.69 -5.90
N ILE A 189 6.31 1.11 -4.77
CA ILE A 189 6.49 0.43 -3.48
C ILE A 189 5.12 0.08 -2.91
N ILE A 190 4.98 -1.18 -2.53
CA ILE A 190 3.78 -1.73 -1.93
C ILE A 190 4.16 -2.41 -0.63
N ASN A 191 3.53 -2.02 0.47
CA ASN A 191 3.71 -2.61 1.78
C ASN A 191 2.40 -3.26 2.24
N PHE A 192 2.46 -4.51 2.66
CA PHE A 192 1.34 -5.22 3.29
C PHE A 192 1.58 -5.30 4.79
N TYR A 193 0.54 -5.08 5.59
CA TYR A 193 0.64 -5.19 7.04
C TYR A 193 -0.65 -5.74 7.64
N ASP A 194 -0.55 -6.42 8.78
CA ASP A 194 -1.73 -6.77 9.55
C ASP A 194 -2.26 -5.53 10.28
N THR A 195 -3.57 -5.33 10.33
CA THR A 195 -4.13 -4.14 10.99
C THR A 195 -3.90 -4.09 12.51
N SER A 196 -3.56 -5.22 13.14
CA SER A 196 -3.13 -5.30 14.55
C SER A 196 -1.62 -5.15 14.75
N ASP A 197 -0.86 -4.99 13.66
CA ASP A 197 0.60 -4.90 13.71
C ASP A 197 1.08 -3.62 14.41
N ALA A 198 1.65 -3.81 15.60
CA ALA A 198 2.19 -2.73 16.41
C ALA A 198 3.45 -2.08 15.78
N VAL A 199 4.18 -2.81 14.93
CA VAL A 199 5.38 -2.31 14.26
C VAL A 199 5.04 -1.26 13.22
N THR A 200 4.03 -1.54 12.40
CA THR A 200 3.60 -0.64 11.33
C THR A 200 2.72 0.50 11.83
N SER A 201 2.17 0.38 13.05
CA SER A 201 1.39 1.41 13.71
C SER A 201 2.17 2.74 13.86
N SER A 202 1.47 3.84 13.58
CA SER A 202 1.97 5.23 13.39
C SER A 202 2.92 5.80 14.45
N PHE A 203 3.10 5.12 15.60
CA PHE A 203 3.99 5.56 16.67
C PHE A 203 5.48 5.23 16.40
N VAL A 204 5.78 4.31 15.48
CA VAL A 204 7.15 3.78 15.27
C VAL A 204 7.70 4.04 13.86
N THR A 205 6.84 4.25 12.85
CA THR A 205 7.22 4.31 11.42
C THR A 205 7.26 5.70 10.79
N GLY A 206 6.76 6.74 11.47
CA GLY A 206 6.77 8.09 10.91
C GLY A 206 5.91 8.27 9.64
N GLY A 207 4.91 7.42 9.40
CA GLY A 207 3.82 7.79 8.49
C GLY A 207 3.09 6.65 7.80
N GLN A 208 1.84 6.44 8.21
CA GLN A 208 0.73 6.14 7.29
C GLN A 208 0.54 7.26 6.22
N GLY A 209 1.24 8.40 6.34
CA GLY A 209 1.04 9.61 5.52
C GLY A 209 2.21 10.05 4.63
N LYS A 210 3.22 9.22 4.35
CA LYS A 210 4.30 9.58 3.41
C LYS A 210 4.06 8.95 2.03
N ILE A 211 3.56 9.77 1.11
CA ILE A 211 3.13 9.43 -0.26
C ILE A 211 4.40 9.24 -1.12
N PRO A 212 4.79 7.99 -1.45
CA PRO A 212 4.38 7.29 -2.67
C PRO A 212 4.19 5.77 -2.45
N PHE A 213 3.96 5.37 -1.19
CA PHE A 213 3.86 3.96 -0.78
C PHE A 213 2.39 3.53 -0.78
N TYR A 214 2.04 2.50 -1.56
CA TYR A 214 0.79 1.81 -1.34
C TYR A 214 0.95 0.96 -0.09
N SER A 215 0.25 1.30 1.00
CA SER A 215 0.24 0.49 2.21
C SER A 215 -1.14 -0.09 2.41
N PHE A 216 -1.27 -1.41 2.29
CA PHE A 216 -2.56 -2.10 2.37
C PHE A 216 -2.63 -2.92 3.66
N GLY A 217 -3.65 -2.61 4.47
CA GLY A 217 -3.92 -3.33 5.72
C GLY A 217 -4.76 -4.57 5.43
N VAL A 218 -4.41 -5.67 6.09
CA VAL A 218 -5.19 -6.91 6.06
C VAL A 218 -5.58 -7.26 7.49
N ASP A 219 -6.86 -7.39 7.79
CA ASP A 219 -7.34 -7.70 9.13
C ASP A 219 -7.38 -9.22 9.35
N ASN A 220 -6.28 -9.82 9.80
CA ASN A 220 -6.20 -11.27 9.99
C ASN A 220 -6.39 -11.69 11.45
N TYR A 221 -6.46 -10.74 12.40
CA TYR A 221 -6.52 -11.06 13.83
C TYR A 221 -7.94 -11.44 14.28
N SER A 222 -8.15 -12.74 14.55
CA SER A 222 -9.44 -13.29 15.00
C SER A 222 -9.71 -13.20 16.52
N GLY A 223 -8.88 -12.50 17.30
CA GLY A 223 -9.14 -12.27 18.73
C GLY A 223 -9.01 -13.49 19.64
N VAL A 224 -8.65 -14.68 19.13
CA VAL A 224 -8.53 -15.88 19.96
C VAL A 224 -7.10 -16.00 20.51
N ILE A 225 -6.93 -15.63 21.77
CA ILE A 225 -5.79 -16.08 22.59
C ILE A 225 -5.95 -17.59 22.80
N VAL A 226 -5.19 -18.39 22.05
CA VAL A 226 -5.05 -19.83 22.32
C VAL A 226 -3.88 -20.02 23.29
N GLY A 227 -4.15 -19.91 24.60
CA GLY A 227 -3.18 -20.19 25.66
C GLY A 227 -2.09 -19.13 25.87
N TRP A 228 -0.94 -19.55 26.42
CA TRP A 228 0.19 -18.68 26.84
C TRP A 228 1.13 -18.25 25.70
N VAL A 229 0.81 -18.57 24.44
CA VAL A 229 1.65 -18.25 23.29
C VAL A 229 1.36 -16.82 22.84
N LYS A 230 2.21 -15.89 23.25
CA LYS A 230 2.31 -14.55 22.64
C LYS A 230 2.73 -14.71 21.18
N LYS A 231 1.80 -14.93 20.26
CA LYS A 231 2.03 -14.58 18.85
C LYS A 231 2.17 -13.05 18.82
N THR A 232 3.29 -12.58 18.30
CA THR A 232 3.67 -11.18 18.17
C THR A 232 2.53 -10.41 17.49
N PHE A 233 1.89 -9.48 18.21
CA PHE A 233 0.79 -8.60 17.75
C PHE A 233 0.83 -8.30 16.25
N GLY A 234 0.13 -9.08 15.42
CA GLY A 234 0.01 -8.81 13.98
C GLY A 234 1.27 -8.96 13.11
N HIS A 235 2.44 -9.29 13.66
CA HIS A 235 3.72 -9.00 12.97
C HIS A 235 4.39 -10.20 12.28
N ASP A 236 3.65 -11.27 12.02
CA ASP A 236 4.20 -12.51 11.43
C ASP A 236 3.77 -12.66 9.96
N LEU A 237 4.66 -13.22 9.13
CA LEU A 237 4.36 -13.51 7.72
C LEU A 237 3.30 -14.59 7.53
N ASP A 238 2.99 -15.38 8.56
CA ASP A 238 1.96 -16.42 8.51
C ASP A 238 0.53 -15.86 8.56
N MET A 239 0.37 -14.56 8.83
CA MET A 239 -0.93 -13.91 8.93
C MET A 239 -1.54 -13.57 7.57
N PHE A 240 -0.75 -13.48 6.51
CA PHE A 240 -1.25 -13.16 5.16
C PHE A 240 -1.77 -14.41 4.46
N GLU A 241 -3.06 -14.69 4.67
CA GLU A 241 -3.77 -15.77 4.00
C GLU A 241 -4.21 -15.38 2.58
N ILE A 242 -4.27 -16.38 1.70
CA ILE A 242 -4.62 -16.19 0.30
C ILE A 242 -5.76 -17.11 -0.13
N ASP A 243 -6.59 -16.64 -1.07
CA ASP A 243 -7.56 -17.47 -1.76
C ASP A 243 -6.94 -18.31 -2.90
N ASP A 244 -7.76 -19.11 -3.58
CA ASP A 244 -7.35 -19.96 -4.70
C ASP A 244 -6.82 -19.16 -5.90
N ALA A 245 -7.26 -17.90 -6.06
CA ALA A 245 -6.78 -16.99 -7.09
C ALA A 245 -5.48 -16.26 -6.69
N GLY A 246 -5.02 -16.43 -5.44
CA GLY A 246 -3.82 -15.80 -4.91
C GLY A 246 -4.02 -14.37 -4.43
N ASN A 247 -5.26 -13.95 -4.19
CA ASN A 247 -5.59 -12.68 -3.53
C ASN A 247 -5.39 -12.81 -2.02
N TYR A 248 -4.93 -11.77 -1.33
CA TYR A 248 -4.92 -11.78 0.13
C TYR A 248 -6.32 -11.51 0.66
N ILE A 249 -6.74 -12.29 1.65
CA ILE A 249 -8.06 -12.21 2.28
C ILE A 249 -7.93 -11.83 3.75
N ASP A 250 -8.95 -11.15 4.28
CA ASP A 250 -9.06 -10.87 5.71
C ASP A 250 -9.66 -12.06 6.48
N LYS A 251 -9.77 -11.93 7.81
CA LYS A 251 -10.35 -12.94 8.70
C LYS A 251 -11.83 -13.26 8.45
N PHE A 252 -12.53 -12.46 7.66
CA PHE A 252 -13.91 -12.69 7.24
C PHE A 252 -13.99 -13.37 5.87
N GLY A 253 -12.85 -13.62 5.23
CA GLY A 253 -12.75 -14.17 3.89
C GLY A 253 -12.99 -13.13 2.79
N ASP A 254 -13.04 -11.84 3.14
CA ASP A 254 -13.15 -10.77 2.16
C ASP A 254 -11.77 -10.48 1.55
N ILE A 255 -11.72 -10.29 0.23
CA ILE A 255 -10.46 -9.95 -0.44
C ILE A 255 -10.00 -8.56 0.00
N ALA A 256 -8.82 -8.49 0.60
CA ALA A 256 -8.15 -7.26 1.01
C ALA A 256 -7.16 -6.75 -0.04
N VAL A 257 -6.52 -7.66 -0.78
CA VAL A 257 -5.56 -7.33 -1.84
C VAL A 257 -5.76 -8.23 -3.04
N TYR A 258 -5.98 -7.63 -4.20
CA TYR A 258 -6.14 -8.34 -5.47
C TYR A 258 -4.79 -8.61 -6.14
N SER A 259 -4.57 -9.85 -6.58
CA SER A 259 -3.45 -10.18 -7.47
C SER A 259 -3.77 -9.80 -8.92
N ASP A 260 -2.75 -9.36 -9.65
CA ASP A 260 -2.84 -9.14 -11.09
C ASP A 260 -2.75 -10.43 -11.93
N GLY A 261 -2.60 -11.60 -11.28
CA GLY A 261 -2.42 -12.89 -11.96
C GLY A 261 -1.01 -13.14 -12.53
N HIS A 262 -0.11 -12.17 -12.45
CA HIS A 262 1.23 -12.20 -13.06
C HIS A 262 2.37 -12.02 -12.06
N GLY A 263 2.07 -12.14 -10.76
CA GLY A 263 3.10 -12.01 -9.73
C GLY A 263 3.07 -10.67 -8.99
N GLY A 264 2.28 -9.69 -9.45
CA GLY A 264 2.11 -8.38 -8.85
C GLY A 264 0.72 -8.15 -8.26
N VAL A 265 0.44 -6.86 -7.99
CA VAL A 265 -0.75 -6.36 -7.31
C VAL A 265 -1.63 -5.62 -8.31
N ALA A 266 -2.91 -5.97 -8.34
CA ALA A 266 -3.89 -5.16 -9.04
C ALA A 266 -4.30 -3.99 -8.13
N ILE A 267 -3.54 -2.90 -8.22
CA ILE A 267 -3.61 -1.76 -7.29
C ILE A 267 -5.01 -1.14 -7.29
N GLU A 268 -5.62 -0.96 -8.45
CA GLU A 268 -6.92 -0.32 -8.58
C GLU A 268 -8.03 -1.13 -7.88
N GLN A 269 -8.04 -2.44 -8.13
CA GLN A 269 -8.97 -3.36 -7.48
C GLN A 269 -8.72 -3.40 -5.98
N THR A 270 -7.45 -3.38 -5.56
CA THR A 270 -7.04 -3.37 -4.16
C THR A 270 -7.51 -2.10 -3.44
N ILE A 271 -7.36 -0.91 -4.04
CA ILE A 271 -7.85 0.35 -3.46
C ILE A 271 -9.36 0.30 -3.25
N LEU A 272 -10.12 -0.20 -4.24
CA LEU A 272 -11.56 -0.39 -4.11
C LEU A 272 -11.92 -1.38 -3.00
N ALA A 273 -11.19 -2.49 -2.91
CA ALA A 273 -11.39 -3.51 -1.89
C ALA A 273 -11.17 -2.96 -0.48
N GLN A 274 -10.10 -2.20 -0.28
CA GLN A 274 -9.77 -1.55 1.00
C GLN A 274 -10.90 -0.60 1.44
N GLN A 275 -11.44 0.23 0.54
CA GLN A 275 -12.58 1.09 0.88
C GLN A 275 -13.82 0.28 1.27
N ILE A 276 -14.11 -0.82 0.56
CA ILE A 276 -15.23 -1.69 0.89
C ILE A 276 -15.06 -2.27 2.32
N LEU A 277 -13.83 -2.70 2.66
CA LEU A 277 -13.49 -3.21 3.98
C LEU A 277 -13.62 -2.13 5.07
N GLU A 278 -13.13 -0.92 4.82
CA GLU A 278 -13.30 0.23 5.73
C GLU A 278 -14.77 0.54 5.98
N ASN A 279 -15.58 0.61 4.93
CA ASN A 279 -17.02 0.83 5.03
C ASN A 279 -17.71 -0.30 5.80
N LYS A 280 -17.32 -1.57 5.57
CA LYS A 280 -17.82 -2.72 6.34
C LYS A 280 -17.44 -2.62 7.82
N ASN A 281 -16.20 -2.23 8.13
CA ASN A 281 -15.74 -1.99 9.50
C ASN A 281 -16.55 -0.89 10.19
N ARG A 282 -16.78 0.22 9.48
CA ARG A 282 -17.57 1.35 9.98
C ARG A 282 -19.02 0.95 10.24
N ILE A 283 -19.66 0.26 9.30
CA ILE A 283 -21.04 -0.26 9.45
C ILE A 283 -21.13 -1.15 10.69
N ARG A 284 -20.21 -2.10 10.87
CA ARG A 284 -20.18 -3.00 12.04
C ARG A 284 -20.05 -2.23 13.35
N GLY A 285 -19.20 -1.21 13.38
CA GLY A 285 -19.09 -0.30 14.53
C GLY A 285 -20.42 0.40 14.83
N LEU A 286 -21.01 1.06 13.84
CA LEU A 286 -22.27 1.80 13.99
C LEU A 286 -23.44 0.91 14.43
N GLU A 287 -23.57 -0.29 13.86
CA GLU A 287 -24.60 -1.28 14.22
C GLU A 287 -24.44 -1.78 15.67
N THR A 288 -23.23 -1.73 16.24
CA THR A 288 -22.94 -2.16 17.62
C THR A 288 -23.28 -1.10 18.67
N TYR A 289 -23.09 0.19 18.38
CA TYR A 289 -23.19 1.26 19.39
C TYR A 289 -24.58 1.94 19.48
N ASP A 290 -25.27 2.20 18.37
CA ASP A 290 -26.61 2.81 18.38
C ASP A 290 -27.33 2.63 17.03
N GLY A 291 -27.69 1.40 16.69
CA GLY A 291 -28.40 1.07 15.45
C GLY A 291 -29.84 1.60 15.35
N THR A 292 -30.31 2.38 16.33
CA THR A 292 -31.67 2.92 16.39
C THR A 292 -31.76 4.43 16.16
N ASN A 293 -30.65 5.16 16.26
CA ASN A 293 -30.60 6.59 15.95
C ASN A 293 -30.80 6.84 14.44
N PRO A 294 -31.75 7.72 14.04
CA PRO A 294 -31.97 8.08 12.64
C PRO A 294 -30.73 8.53 11.87
N GLU A 295 -29.81 9.25 12.52
CA GLU A 295 -28.56 9.72 11.90
C GLU A 295 -27.61 8.55 11.62
N THR A 296 -27.47 7.64 12.59
CA THR A 296 -26.68 6.41 12.44
C THR A 296 -27.24 5.50 11.33
N LEU A 297 -28.57 5.37 11.25
CA LEU A 297 -29.23 4.63 10.16
C LEU A 297 -29.01 5.28 8.80
N ALA A 298 -29.03 6.60 8.71
CA ALA A 298 -28.72 7.32 7.48
C ALA A 298 -27.26 7.09 7.04
N GLU A 299 -26.30 7.11 7.97
CA GLU A 299 -24.89 6.82 7.70
C GLU A 299 -24.70 5.37 7.22
N ILE A 300 -25.28 4.38 7.91
CA ILE A 300 -25.22 2.97 7.50
C ILE A 300 -25.79 2.78 6.09
N ASN A 301 -26.93 3.40 5.77
CA ASN A 301 -27.55 3.29 4.45
C ASN A 301 -26.69 3.94 3.36
N ARG A 302 -26.03 5.07 3.66
CA ARG A 302 -25.08 5.72 2.76
C ARG A 302 -23.90 4.79 2.45
N LEU A 303 -23.26 4.25 3.49
CA LEU A 303 -22.12 3.32 3.34
C LEU A 303 -22.50 2.03 2.58
N LYS A 304 -23.69 1.48 2.83
CA LYS A 304 -24.20 0.31 2.08
C LYS A 304 -24.39 0.62 0.60
N LYS A 305 -24.93 1.80 0.26
CA LYS A 305 -25.11 2.25 -1.14
C LYS A 305 -23.76 2.46 -1.82
N GLU A 306 -22.80 3.04 -1.11
CA GLU A 306 -21.44 3.23 -1.59
C GLU A 306 -20.75 1.89 -1.85
N ASN A 307 -20.81 0.93 -0.92
CA ASN A 307 -20.25 -0.41 -1.10
C ASN A 307 -20.84 -1.12 -2.32
N LYS A 308 -22.15 -1.01 -2.54
CA LYS A 308 -22.78 -1.56 -3.75
C LYS A 308 -22.20 -0.95 -5.03
N TRP A 309 -21.95 0.36 -5.02
CA TRP A 309 -21.36 1.05 -6.16
C TRP A 309 -19.90 0.64 -6.38
N LEU A 310 -19.09 0.55 -5.31
CA LEU A 310 -17.69 0.11 -5.35
C LEU A 310 -17.57 -1.33 -5.88
N GLN A 311 -18.48 -2.22 -5.45
CA GLN A 311 -18.56 -3.60 -5.95
C GLN A 311 -18.85 -3.66 -7.45
N GLU A 312 -19.70 -2.78 -7.97
CA GLU A 312 -19.96 -2.71 -9.41
C GLU A 312 -18.74 -2.21 -10.20
N GLN A 313 -17.95 -1.27 -9.64
CA GLN A 313 -16.69 -0.87 -10.26
C GLN A 313 -15.66 -2.01 -10.25
N LEU A 314 -15.54 -2.71 -9.11
CA LEU A 314 -14.64 -3.84 -8.95
C LEU A 314 -14.94 -4.96 -9.96
N LYS A 315 -16.23 -5.21 -10.22
CA LYS A 315 -16.69 -6.14 -11.26
C LYS A 315 -16.24 -5.74 -12.66
N GLN A 316 -16.23 -4.44 -12.99
CA GLN A 316 -15.72 -3.96 -14.28
C GLN A 316 -14.23 -4.24 -14.44
N PHE A 317 -13.43 -4.05 -13.38
CA PHE A 317 -12.00 -4.41 -13.42
C PHE A 317 -11.78 -5.91 -13.57
N ASN A 318 -12.55 -6.74 -12.86
CA ASN A 318 -12.47 -8.20 -13.00
C ASN A 318 -12.73 -8.62 -14.45
N GLN A 319 -13.75 -8.03 -15.11
CA GLN A 319 -14.05 -8.30 -16.51
C GLN A 319 -12.90 -7.89 -17.46
N LEU A 320 -12.23 -6.77 -17.19
CA LEU A 320 -11.06 -6.35 -17.97
C LEU A 320 -9.88 -7.32 -17.81
N ASN A 321 -9.65 -7.82 -16.60
CA ASN A 321 -8.60 -8.83 -16.36
C ASN A 321 -8.94 -10.17 -17.01
N GLU A 322 -10.18 -10.64 -16.90
CA GLU A 322 -10.65 -11.85 -17.59
C GLU A 322 -10.47 -11.74 -19.11
N LEU A 323 -10.80 -10.57 -19.69
CA LEU A 323 -10.58 -10.29 -21.10
C LEU A 323 -9.09 -10.34 -21.45
N ARG A 324 -8.22 -9.72 -20.64
CA ARG A 324 -6.75 -9.76 -20.84
C ARG A 324 -6.22 -11.20 -20.84
N VAL A 325 -6.66 -12.03 -19.88
CA VAL A 325 -6.29 -13.46 -19.82
C VAL A 325 -6.77 -14.19 -21.08
N SER A 326 -8.02 -13.98 -21.50
CA SER A 326 -8.57 -14.60 -22.71
C SER A 326 -7.80 -14.23 -23.98
N LEU A 327 -7.35 -12.98 -24.11
CA LEU A 327 -6.64 -12.50 -25.31
C LEU A 327 -5.20 -13.04 -25.36
N THR A 328 -4.56 -13.21 -24.19
CA THR A 328 -3.19 -13.73 -24.07
C THR A 328 -3.09 -15.26 -24.18
N ALA A 329 -4.20 -15.99 -23.99
CA ALA A 329 -4.24 -17.45 -24.03
C ALA A 329 -3.84 -18.06 -25.40
N SER A 330 -3.88 -17.29 -26.49
CA SER A 330 -3.51 -17.74 -27.84
C SER A 330 -2.00 -17.90 -28.06
N GLY A 331 -1.16 -17.52 -27.09
CA GLY A 331 0.30 -17.68 -27.15
C GLY A 331 1.05 -16.63 -27.99
N GLY A 332 0.33 -15.75 -28.70
CA GLY A 332 0.89 -14.67 -29.51
C GLY A 332 1.14 -13.35 -28.77
N GLY A 333 0.82 -13.27 -27.48
CA GLY A 333 0.75 -12.00 -26.75
C GLY A 333 -0.45 -11.15 -27.20
N LEU A 334 -0.59 -9.95 -26.63
CA LEU A 334 -1.63 -9.00 -27.05
C LEU A 334 -1.20 -8.32 -28.35
N SER A 335 -2.12 -8.20 -29.31
CA SER A 335 -1.93 -7.29 -30.44
C SER A 335 -1.86 -5.83 -29.96
N SER A 336 -1.27 -4.95 -30.79
CA SER A 336 -1.19 -3.52 -30.46
C SER A 336 -2.56 -2.91 -30.13
N ASN A 337 -3.62 -3.31 -30.84
CA ASN A 337 -4.97 -2.76 -30.64
C ASN A 337 -5.65 -3.33 -29.39
N GLU A 338 -5.45 -4.62 -29.09
CA GLU A 338 -5.96 -5.23 -27.85
C GLU A 338 -5.28 -4.61 -26.63
N ARG A 339 -3.98 -4.34 -26.72
CA ARG A 339 -3.23 -3.64 -25.67
C ARG A 339 -3.77 -2.23 -25.45
N ILE A 340 -3.91 -1.43 -26.50
CA ILE A 340 -4.43 -0.04 -26.38
C ILE A 340 -5.85 -0.04 -25.80
N TYR A 341 -6.74 -0.91 -26.28
CA TYR A 341 -8.11 -1.00 -25.74
C TYR A 341 -8.14 -1.37 -24.26
N LEU A 342 -7.33 -2.34 -23.82
CA LEU A 342 -7.24 -2.74 -22.42
C LEU A 342 -6.63 -1.64 -21.55
N GLU A 343 -5.60 -0.95 -22.04
CA GLU A 343 -4.94 0.16 -21.37
C GLU A 343 -5.90 1.36 -21.20
N ASP A 344 -6.60 1.76 -22.26
CA ASP A 344 -7.57 2.85 -22.20
C ASP A 344 -8.79 2.50 -21.33
N SER A 345 -9.28 1.26 -21.42
CA SER A 345 -10.37 0.79 -20.55
C SER A 345 -9.95 0.73 -19.08
N GLN A 346 -8.71 0.30 -18.79
CA GLN A 346 -8.15 0.33 -17.43
C GLN A 346 -7.96 1.78 -16.96
N ALA A 347 -7.42 2.67 -17.79
CA ALA A 347 -7.24 4.08 -17.47
C ALA A 347 -8.58 4.77 -17.16
N LEU A 348 -9.64 4.46 -17.92
CA LEU A 348 -10.99 4.94 -17.65
C LEU A 348 -11.48 4.49 -16.28
N ALA A 349 -11.28 3.20 -15.96
CA ALA A 349 -11.69 2.64 -14.69
C ALA A 349 -10.89 3.27 -13.53
N VAL A 350 -9.57 3.47 -13.67
CA VAL A 350 -8.72 4.18 -12.70
C VAL A 350 -9.26 5.58 -12.41
N VAL A 351 -9.58 6.34 -13.46
CA VAL A 351 -10.09 7.73 -13.32
C VAL A 351 -11.42 7.76 -12.57
N LYS A 352 -12.32 6.79 -12.82
CA LYS A 352 -13.58 6.66 -12.08
C LYS A 352 -13.35 6.34 -10.59
N VAL A 353 -12.42 5.44 -10.28
CA VAL A 353 -12.06 5.10 -8.89
C VAL A 353 -11.47 6.31 -8.18
N ALA A 354 -10.48 6.96 -8.78
CA ALA A 354 -9.83 8.14 -8.21
C ALA A 354 -10.84 9.25 -7.93
N ALA A 355 -11.81 9.43 -8.83
CA ALA A 355 -12.87 10.42 -8.63
C ALA A 355 -13.83 10.07 -7.50
N SER A 356 -14.20 8.81 -7.34
CA SER A 356 -15.01 8.41 -6.20
C SER A 356 -14.27 8.58 -4.88
N GLN A 357 -13.02 8.13 -4.80
CA GLN A 357 -12.17 8.26 -3.61
C GLN A 357 -11.99 9.73 -3.21
N PHE A 358 -11.72 10.58 -4.20
CA PHE A 358 -11.63 12.02 -4.00
C PHE A 358 -12.97 12.60 -3.52
N ASP A 359 -14.10 12.16 -4.09
CA ASP A 359 -15.42 12.65 -3.69
C ASP A 359 -15.76 12.27 -2.25
N VAL A 360 -15.48 11.03 -1.84
CA VAL A 360 -15.68 10.52 -0.47
C VAL A 360 -14.86 11.33 0.53
N ALA A 361 -13.54 11.43 0.33
CA ALA A 361 -12.65 12.17 1.23
C ALA A 361 -13.06 13.65 1.36
N MET A 362 -13.47 14.27 0.26
CA MET A 362 -13.94 15.65 0.27
C MET A 362 -15.29 15.79 0.97
N GLU A 363 -16.20 14.83 0.82
CA GLU A 363 -17.49 14.82 1.51
C GLU A 363 -17.32 14.66 3.02
N GLU A 364 -16.40 13.81 3.48
CA GLU A 364 -16.03 13.71 4.90
C GLU A 364 -15.47 15.02 5.44
N CYS A 365 -14.56 15.66 4.70
CA CYS A 365 -14.05 16.97 5.09
C CYS A 365 -15.17 18.00 5.22
N LEU A 366 -16.07 18.07 4.23
CA LEU A 366 -17.24 18.97 4.26
C LEU A 366 -18.16 18.66 5.45
N HIS A 367 -18.36 17.38 5.77
CA HIS A 367 -19.16 16.95 6.91
C HIS A 367 -18.54 17.41 8.24
N ILE A 368 -17.23 17.24 8.44
CA ILE A 368 -16.52 17.71 9.63
C ILE A 368 -16.67 19.22 9.80
N TYR A 369 -16.41 20.01 8.75
CA TYR A 369 -16.57 21.46 8.83
C TYR A 369 -18.01 21.87 9.12
N LYS A 370 -18.99 21.21 8.50
CA LYS A 370 -20.41 21.47 8.74
C LYS A 370 -20.79 21.18 10.19
N LYS A 371 -20.32 20.05 10.74
CA LYS A 371 -20.54 19.65 12.13
C LYS A 371 -19.93 20.65 13.10
N VAL A 372 -18.67 21.04 12.93
CA VAL A 372 -18.02 22.05 13.79
C VAL A 372 -18.75 23.39 13.75
N MET A 373 -19.19 23.85 12.57
CA MET A 373 -19.97 25.08 12.46
C MET A 373 -21.32 25.01 13.17
N GLN A 374 -21.94 23.82 13.22
CA GLN A 374 -23.19 23.59 13.94
C GLN A 374 -22.94 23.54 15.46
N GLU A 375 -21.95 22.76 15.91
CA GLU A 375 -21.57 22.64 17.32
C GLU A 375 -21.21 24.00 17.94
N LEU A 376 -20.47 24.86 17.22
CA LEU A 376 -20.17 26.22 17.67
C LEU A 376 -21.43 27.08 17.95
N GLN A 377 -22.48 26.91 17.14
CA GLN A 377 -23.73 27.64 17.34
C GLN A 377 -24.53 27.07 18.51
N GLU A 378 -24.60 25.74 18.61
CA GLU A 378 -25.28 25.03 19.70
C GLU A 378 -24.62 25.31 21.06
N ASP A 379 -23.29 25.26 21.14
CA ASP A 379 -22.53 25.55 22.37
C ASP A 379 -22.75 26.98 22.85
N TRP A 380 -22.85 27.93 21.93
CA TRP A 380 -23.16 29.30 22.25
C TRP A 380 -24.58 29.47 22.82
N GLU A 381 -25.58 28.85 22.19
CA GLU A 381 -26.96 28.89 22.67
C GLU A 381 -27.11 28.21 24.04
N ASN A 382 -26.48 27.04 24.22
CA ASN A 382 -26.44 26.32 25.49
C ASN A 382 -25.74 27.14 26.59
N GLY A 383 -24.64 27.79 26.26
CA GLY A 383 -23.92 28.68 27.17
C GLY A 383 -24.78 29.86 27.64
N LEU A 384 -25.51 30.51 26.72
CA LEU A 384 -26.45 31.58 27.07
C LEU A 384 -27.57 31.10 28.00
N GLN A 385 -28.17 29.93 27.72
CA GLN A 385 -29.20 29.36 28.57
C GLN A 385 -28.66 29.04 29.98
N LEU A 386 -27.43 28.51 30.07
CA LEU A 386 -26.79 28.21 31.34
C LEU A 386 -26.57 29.48 32.17
N ILE A 387 -26.04 30.54 31.57
CA ILE A 387 -25.84 31.83 32.25
C ILE A 387 -27.18 32.35 32.76
N GLN A 388 -28.20 32.41 31.90
CA GLN A 388 -29.54 32.89 32.26
C GLN A 388 -30.15 32.10 33.44
N ARG A 389 -29.93 30.79 33.48
CA ARG A 389 -30.39 29.94 34.59
C ARG A 389 -29.70 30.28 35.91
N HIS A 390 -28.43 30.65 35.87
CA HIS A 390 -27.64 31.00 37.06
C HIS A 390 -27.76 32.47 37.47
N THR A 391 -28.26 33.33 36.57
CA THR A 391 -28.51 34.76 36.83
C THR A 391 -29.95 35.15 36.49
N PRO A 392 -30.96 34.57 37.16
CA PRO A 392 -32.37 34.79 36.81
C PRO A 392 -32.84 36.24 37.03
N GLU A 393 -32.14 37.00 37.87
CA GLU A 393 -32.44 38.40 38.20
C GLU A 393 -31.91 39.39 37.14
N LEU A 394 -31.03 38.95 36.24
CA LEU A 394 -30.48 39.81 35.18
C LEU A 394 -31.38 39.75 33.94
N SER A 395 -31.68 40.91 33.38
CA SER A 395 -32.25 41.00 32.04
C SER A 395 -31.25 40.49 30.99
N TYR A 396 -31.74 40.11 29.82
CA TYR A 396 -30.90 39.69 28.69
C TYR A 396 -29.85 40.75 28.30
N ALA A 397 -30.19 42.05 28.45
CA ALA A 397 -29.28 43.15 28.17
C ALA A 397 -28.13 43.23 29.20
N GLU A 398 -28.44 43.17 30.50
CA GLU A 398 -27.45 43.20 31.58
C GLU A 398 -26.51 41.99 31.52
N MET A 399 -27.05 40.81 31.19
CA MET A 399 -26.25 39.61 30.95
C MET A 399 -25.25 39.82 29.80
N ARG A 400 -25.70 40.39 28.67
CA ARG A 400 -24.86 40.65 27.49
C ARG A 400 -23.78 41.69 27.78
N GLU A 401 -24.09 42.72 28.57
CA GLU A 401 -23.12 43.74 29.00
C GLU A 401 -22.04 43.14 29.90
N ALA A 402 -22.42 42.29 30.86
CA ALA A 402 -21.45 41.59 31.72
C ALA A 402 -20.55 40.63 30.93
N MET A 403 -21.11 39.92 29.94
CA MET A 403 -20.35 39.05 29.03
C MET A 403 -19.37 39.86 28.16
N ASP A 404 -19.77 41.04 27.69
CA ASP A 404 -18.93 41.94 26.90
C ASP A 404 -17.73 42.47 27.70
N GLN A 405 -17.93 42.81 28.99
CA GLN A 405 -16.87 43.26 29.89
C GLN A 405 -15.74 42.22 30.07
N VAL A 406 -16.06 40.94 29.98
CA VAL A 406 -15.07 39.83 30.01
C VAL A 406 -14.68 39.32 28.62
N GLN A 407 -15.04 40.07 27.56
CA GLN A 407 -14.76 39.76 26.15
C GLN A 407 -15.35 38.43 25.64
N CYS A 408 -16.37 37.91 26.32
CA CYS A 408 -17.08 36.70 25.94
C CYS A 408 -18.30 37.05 25.08
N THR A 409 -18.06 37.50 23.85
CA THR A 409 -19.12 37.94 22.93
C THR A 409 -19.41 36.87 21.88
N LYS A 410 -20.57 36.94 21.22
CA LYS A 410 -20.86 36.07 20.07
C LYS A 410 -19.81 36.23 18.96
N GLN A 411 -19.32 37.46 18.77
CA GLN A 411 -18.29 37.76 17.78
C GLN A 411 -16.99 37.00 18.06
N THR A 412 -16.53 37.00 19.32
CA THR A 412 -15.25 36.40 19.73
C THR A 412 -15.35 34.89 19.96
N MET A 413 -16.51 34.38 20.35
CA MET A 413 -16.71 32.96 20.67
C MET A 413 -17.24 32.14 19.49
N VAL A 414 -17.89 32.77 18.51
CA VAL A 414 -18.58 32.07 17.40
C VAL A 414 -18.24 32.68 16.05
N ASP A 415 -18.55 33.97 15.84
CA ASP A 415 -18.62 34.50 14.47
C ASP A 415 -17.24 34.51 13.77
N GLN A 416 -16.15 34.77 14.50
CA GLN A 416 -14.78 34.70 13.95
C GLN A 416 -14.39 33.29 13.48
N ASP A 417 -14.61 32.29 14.31
CA ASP A 417 -14.30 30.89 13.99
C ASP A 417 -15.23 30.36 12.90
N LEU A 418 -16.51 30.77 12.93
CA LEU A 418 -17.49 30.42 11.93
C LEU A 418 -17.11 30.99 10.55
N GLU A 419 -16.63 32.24 10.48
CA GLU A 419 -16.10 32.82 9.25
C GLU A 419 -14.86 32.05 8.75
N TYR A 420 -13.96 31.65 9.66
CA TYR A 420 -12.80 30.84 9.33
C TYR A 420 -13.19 29.49 8.72
N PHE A 421 -14.11 28.76 9.36
CA PHE A 421 -14.58 27.45 8.89
C PHE A 421 -15.38 27.55 7.60
N GLN A 422 -16.21 28.57 7.42
CA GLN A 422 -16.91 28.82 6.15
C GLN A 422 -15.96 29.07 4.98
N LYS A 423 -14.85 29.80 5.21
CA LYS A 423 -13.80 30.00 4.19
C LYS A 423 -13.14 28.68 3.81
N LYS A 424 -12.82 27.81 4.77
CA LYS A 424 -12.26 26.47 4.53
C LYS A 424 -13.24 25.57 3.77
N PHE A 425 -14.50 25.54 4.20
CA PHE A 425 -15.60 24.81 3.55
C PHE A 425 -15.76 25.24 2.08
N SER A 426 -15.77 26.55 1.82
CA SER A 426 -15.86 27.10 0.46
C SER A 426 -14.65 26.72 -0.40
N LYS A 427 -13.44 26.69 0.17
CA LYS A 427 -12.23 26.26 -0.54
C LYS A 427 -12.31 24.79 -0.93
N ILE A 428 -12.76 23.92 -0.03
CA ILE A 428 -12.92 22.48 -0.27
C ILE A 428 -13.95 22.24 -1.39
N ASN A 429 -15.10 22.90 -1.35
CA ASN A 429 -16.09 22.82 -2.43
C ASN A 429 -15.55 23.25 -3.80
N ARG A 430 -14.68 24.27 -3.86
CA ARG A 430 -14.02 24.68 -5.11
C ARG A 430 -13.10 23.59 -5.63
N ILE A 431 -12.26 23.01 -4.77
CA ILE A 431 -11.35 21.91 -5.15
C ILE A 431 -12.16 20.69 -5.62
N ARG A 432 -13.24 20.33 -4.90
CA ARG A 432 -14.18 19.26 -5.29
C ARG A 432 -14.72 19.48 -6.71
N THR A 433 -15.25 20.67 -6.97
CA THR A 433 -15.79 21.04 -8.29
C THR A 433 -14.73 20.94 -9.39
N SER A 434 -13.53 21.47 -9.16
CA SER A 434 -12.43 21.41 -10.15
C SER A 434 -12.00 19.97 -10.44
N PHE A 435 -11.93 19.11 -9.42
CA PHE A 435 -11.57 17.71 -9.60
C PHE A 435 -12.65 16.93 -10.38
N VAL A 436 -13.93 17.16 -10.08
CA VAL A 436 -15.05 16.55 -10.82
C VAL A 436 -15.01 16.96 -12.28
N GLN A 437 -14.77 18.24 -12.59
CA GLN A 437 -14.63 18.73 -13.96
C GLN A 437 -13.46 18.08 -14.70
N LEU A 438 -12.29 17.98 -14.05
CA LEU A 438 -11.12 17.32 -14.62
C LEU A 438 -11.41 15.85 -14.93
N THR A 439 -12.03 15.14 -13.98
CA THR A 439 -12.44 13.74 -14.15
C THR A 439 -13.37 13.58 -15.35
N GLN A 440 -14.37 14.46 -15.48
CA GLN A 440 -15.31 14.41 -16.60
C GLN A 440 -14.59 14.61 -17.94
N GLN A 441 -13.63 15.54 -18.02
CA GLN A 441 -12.84 15.77 -19.22
C GLN A 441 -11.98 14.57 -19.59
N ILE A 442 -11.28 13.99 -18.61
CA ILE A 442 -10.45 12.79 -18.81
C ILE A 442 -11.33 11.61 -19.25
N THR A 443 -12.44 11.38 -18.55
CA THR A 443 -13.43 10.33 -18.87
C THR A 443 -13.96 10.47 -20.29
N ALA A 444 -14.33 11.68 -20.70
CA ALA A 444 -14.81 11.95 -22.05
C ALA A 444 -13.73 11.64 -23.10
N LYS A 445 -12.49 12.07 -22.87
CA LYS A 445 -11.36 11.83 -23.79
C LYS A 445 -11.01 10.35 -23.90
N ILE A 446 -11.00 9.62 -22.79
CA ILE A 446 -10.74 8.17 -22.82
C ILE A 446 -11.89 7.43 -23.50
N ASN A 447 -13.16 7.82 -23.27
CA ASN A 447 -14.30 7.22 -23.97
C ASN A 447 -14.22 7.43 -25.49
N GLU A 448 -13.78 8.61 -25.95
CA GLU A 448 -13.52 8.86 -27.39
C GLU A 448 -12.49 7.88 -27.96
N LEU A 449 -11.40 7.63 -27.22
CA LEU A 449 -10.35 6.67 -27.62
C LEU A 449 -10.88 5.23 -27.66
N VAL A 450 -11.53 4.79 -26.58
CA VAL A 450 -12.12 3.44 -26.47
C VAL A 450 -13.11 3.16 -27.61
N GLN A 451 -13.98 4.12 -27.94
CA GLN A 451 -14.94 3.96 -29.04
C GLN A 451 -14.25 3.85 -30.41
N ARG A 452 -13.30 4.75 -30.69
CA ARG A 452 -12.55 4.73 -31.95
C ARG A 452 -11.80 3.41 -32.14
N ASP A 453 -11.20 2.90 -31.06
CA ASP A 453 -10.37 1.70 -31.13
C ASP A 453 -11.24 0.43 -31.19
N GLN A 454 -12.44 0.45 -30.60
CA GLN A 454 -13.47 -0.56 -30.83
C GLN A 454 -13.93 -0.60 -32.30
N GLU A 455 -14.14 0.56 -32.93
CA GLU A 455 -14.51 0.65 -34.35
C GLU A 455 -13.39 0.13 -35.27
N LEU A 456 -12.14 0.50 -35.00
CA LEU A 456 -10.96 -0.01 -35.72
C LEU A 456 -10.80 -1.53 -35.58
N ALA A 457 -10.97 -2.07 -34.38
CA ALA A 457 -10.91 -3.51 -34.13
C ALA A 457 -11.99 -4.27 -34.93
N ASN A 458 -13.20 -3.71 -35.01
CA ASN A 458 -14.29 -4.29 -35.79
C ASN A 458 -14.04 -4.20 -37.31
N GLN A 459 -13.46 -3.10 -37.82
CA GLN A 459 -13.13 -2.92 -39.23
C GLN A 459 -12.04 -3.91 -39.70
N LEU A 460 -11.01 -4.15 -38.89
CA LEU A 460 -9.93 -5.09 -39.22
C LEU A 460 -10.40 -6.55 -39.19
N LYS A 461 -11.33 -6.89 -38.28
CA LYS A 461 -11.99 -8.20 -38.27
C LYS A 461 -12.81 -8.45 -39.55
N GLY A 462 -13.50 -7.42 -40.05
CA GLY A 462 -14.26 -7.50 -41.30
C GLY A 462 -13.40 -7.53 -42.57
N ALA A 463 -12.15 -7.08 -42.52
CA ALA A 463 -11.22 -7.12 -43.64
C ALA A 463 -10.45 -8.46 -43.77
N LEU A 464 -10.58 -9.35 -42.78
CA LEU A 464 -9.97 -10.68 -42.72
C LEU A 464 -10.96 -11.81 -43.07
N THR A 465 -12.20 -11.46 -43.43
CA THR A 465 -13.22 -12.33 -44.03
C THR A 465 -13.45 -11.93 -45.48
#